data_AF-A0A0C2MRR8-F1
#
_entry.id   AF-A0A0C2MRR8-F1
#
_cell.length_a   1.000
_cell.length_b   1.000
_cell.length_c   1.000
_cell.angle_alpha   90.00
_cell.angle_beta   90.00
_cell.angle_gamma   90.00
#
_symmetry.space_group_name_H-M   'P 1'
#
loop_
_entity.id
_entity.type
_entity.pdbx_description
1 polymer ?
#
loop_
_entity_poly.entity_id
_entity_poly.type
_entity_poly.pdbx_seq_one_letter_code
_entity_poly.pdbx_strand_id
1 'polypeptide(L)'
;MDNVPFHKFQEIQNSITAFGHSVLYLPPYSLFLNPIEEAFNKIKDRMRRFQPTSSEQLMAAIESSYASVTNFDCMGYYKHAKSYIDAYSPILASPNIIPQPVEHRFEFSK
;
A
#
# COMPACT_ATOMS: atom_id res chain seq x y z
N MET A 1 7.04 5.32 0.18
CA MET A 1 7.64 4.06 0.68
C MET A 1 7.35 3.96 2.16
N ASP A 2 7.10 2.76 2.67
CA ASP A 2 6.89 2.55 4.10
C ASP A 2 8.14 2.94 4.92
N ASN A 3 7.95 3.40 6.15
CA ASN A 3 8.96 4.08 6.97
C ASN A 3 9.80 3.15 7.85
N VAL A 4 9.79 1.85 7.57
CA VAL A 4 10.57 0.85 8.30
C VAL A 4 12.09 1.05 8.12
N PRO A 5 12.92 0.75 9.15
CA PRO A 5 14.35 1.06 9.14
C PRO A 5 15.13 0.51 7.95
N PHE A 6 14.81 -0.71 7.51
CA PHE A 6 15.52 -1.35 6.41
C PHE A 6 15.26 -0.70 5.04
N HIS A 7 14.20 0.11 4.88
CA HIS A 7 13.99 0.91 3.66
C HIS A 7 14.88 2.16 3.58
N LYS A 8 15.63 2.46 4.65
CA LYS A 8 16.48 3.66 4.77
C LYS A 8 17.96 3.37 4.58
N PHE A 9 18.32 2.13 4.23
CA PHE A 9 19.70 1.79 3.92
C PHE A 9 20.20 2.58 2.71
N GLN A 10 21.45 3.03 2.79
CA GLN A 10 22.03 3.93 1.80
C GLN A 10 22.09 3.27 0.42
N GLU A 11 22.30 1.96 0.37
CA GLU A 11 22.32 1.16 -0.85
C GLU A 11 20.98 1.20 -1.58
N ILE A 12 19.87 1.15 -0.85
CA ILE A 12 18.52 1.26 -1.42
C ILE A 12 18.30 2.65 -1.97
N GLN A 13 18.65 3.69 -1.20
CA GLN A 13 18.49 5.08 -1.64
C GLN A 13 19.34 5.37 -2.88
N ASN A 14 20.61 4.92 -2.89
CA ASN A 14 21.51 5.08 -4.03
C ASN A 14 21.00 4.35 -5.27
N SER A 15 20.45 3.15 -5.10
CA SER A 15 19.88 2.39 -6.22
C SER A 15 18.68 3.12 -6.82
N ILE A 16 17.83 3.73 -6.01
CA ILE A 16 16.67 4.49 -6.48
C ILE A 16 17.09 5.79 -7.17
N THR A 17 18.03 6.54 -6.56
CA THR A 17 18.51 7.81 -7.13
C THR A 17 19.32 7.64 -8.40
N ALA A 18 20.01 6.50 -8.57
CA ALA A 18 20.71 6.16 -9.81
C ALA A 18 19.78 6.12 -11.03
N PHE A 19 18.48 5.85 -10.84
CA PHE A 19 17.45 5.91 -11.90
C PHE A 19 16.72 7.27 -11.95
N GLY A 20 17.20 8.29 -11.25
CA GLY A 20 16.61 9.64 -11.26
C GLY A 20 15.34 9.78 -10.40
N HIS A 21 15.06 8.82 -9.51
CA HIS A 21 13.92 8.86 -8.61
C HIS A 21 14.31 9.39 -7.22
N SER A 22 13.36 10.00 -6.52
CA SER A 22 13.48 10.37 -5.11
C SER A 22 12.57 9.50 -4.25
N VAL A 23 12.98 9.27 -3.00
CA VAL A 23 12.19 8.48 -2.05
C VAL A 23 11.43 9.41 -1.11
N LEU A 24 10.11 9.25 -1.08
CA LEU A 24 9.25 9.85 -0.06
C LEU A 24 8.83 8.76 0.92
N TYR A 25 9.23 8.92 2.18
CA TYR A 25 8.81 8.03 3.26
C TYR A 25 7.49 8.49 3.85
N LEU A 26 6.61 7.54 4.15
CA LEU A 26 5.33 7.84 4.78
C LEU A 26 5.54 8.25 6.25
N PRO A 27 4.66 9.09 6.83
CA PRO A 27 4.66 9.31 8.27
C PRO A 27 4.44 7.99 9.03
N PRO A 28 4.94 7.87 10.27
CA PRO A 28 4.71 6.69 11.10
C PRO A 28 3.22 6.35 11.22
N TYR A 29 2.89 5.06 11.14
CA TYR A 29 1.53 4.53 11.26
C TYR A 29 0.53 4.98 10.18
N SER A 30 1.00 5.62 9.09
CA SER A 30 0.13 6.12 8.02
C SER A 30 0.00 5.15 6.83
N LEU A 31 -0.29 3.88 7.10
CA LEU A 31 -0.43 2.86 6.04
C LEU A 31 -1.58 3.14 5.07
N PHE A 32 -2.60 3.91 5.49
CA PHE A 32 -3.69 4.37 4.61
C PHE A 32 -3.22 5.31 3.48
N LEU A 33 -2.00 5.86 3.57
CA LEU A 33 -1.37 6.63 2.49
C LEU A 33 -0.60 5.75 1.51
N ASN A 34 -0.55 4.43 1.74
CA ASN A 34 0.18 3.49 0.91
C ASN A 34 -0.79 2.70 0.01
N PRO A 35 -0.89 3.01 -1.30
CA PRO A 35 -1.86 2.35 -2.19
C PRO A 35 -1.61 0.84 -2.36
N ILE A 36 -0.42 0.34 -2.02
CA ILE A 36 -0.12 -1.11 -2.11
C ILE A 36 -0.89 -1.94 -1.06
N GLU A 37 -1.35 -1.33 0.03
CA GLU A 37 -2.05 -2.06 1.11
C GLU A 37 -3.38 -2.65 0.62
N GLU A 38 -4.12 -1.91 -0.19
CA GLU A 38 -5.37 -2.40 -0.80
C GLU A 38 -5.12 -3.50 -1.82
N ALA A 39 -4.06 -3.37 -2.63
CA ALA A 39 -3.64 -4.43 -3.54
C ALA A 39 -3.30 -5.72 -2.76
N PHE A 40 -2.52 -5.61 -1.68
CA PHE A 40 -2.23 -6.75 -0.82
C PHE A 40 -3.46 -7.33 -0.14
N ASN A 41 -4.43 -6.50 0.28
CA ASN A 41 -5.68 -7.00 0.84
C ASN A 41 -6.45 -7.85 -0.18
N LYS A 42 -6.63 -7.37 -1.42
CA LYS A 42 -7.26 -8.15 -2.50
C LYS A 42 -6.52 -9.46 -2.77
N ILE A 43 -5.19 -9.43 -2.83
CA ILE A 43 -4.35 -10.62 -3.05
C ILE A 43 -4.52 -11.61 -1.88
N LYS A 44 -4.38 -11.16 -0.63
CA LYS A 44 -4.52 -12.00 0.57
C LYS A 44 -5.92 -12.63 0.64
N ASP A 45 -6.97 -11.89 0.33
CA ASP A 45 -8.35 -12.41 0.34
C ASP A 45 -8.57 -13.49 -0.73
N ARG A 46 -7.90 -13.37 -1.87
CA ARG A 46 -7.91 -14.40 -2.90
C ARG A 46 -7.10 -15.62 -2.47
N MET A 47 -5.91 -15.43 -1.92
CA MET A 47 -5.08 -16.51 -1.36
C MET A 47 -5.81 -17.31 -0.27
N ARG A 48 -6.51 -16.64 0.65
CA ARG A 48 -7.32 -17.28 1.70
C ARG A 48 -8.40 -18.19 1.14
N ARG A 49 -8.99 -17.82 -0.01
CA ARG A 49 -10.01 -18.64 -0.69
C ARG A 49 -9.43 -19.87 -1.38
N PHE A 50 -8.18 -19.79 -1.86
CA PHE A 50 -7.51 -20.91 -2.53
C PHE A 50 -7.13 -22.05 -1.58
N GLN A 51 -6.82 -21.77 -0.30
CA GLN A 51 -6.43 -22.77 0.70
C GLN A 51 -5.38 -23.79 0.19
N PRO A 52 -4.22 -23.34 -0.32
CA PRO A 52 -3.22 -24.23 -0.89
C PRO A 52 -2.64 -25.18 0.16
N THR A 53 -2.46 -26.45 -0.21
CA THR A 53 -1.93 -27.51 0.65
C THR A 53 -0.58 -28.06 0.20
N SER A 54 -0.04 -27.55 -0.92
CA SER A 54 1.29 -27.88 -1.43
C SER A 54 2.03 -26.62 -1.90
N SER A 55 3.34 -26.73 -2.12
CA SER A 55 4.16 -25.63 -2.63
C SER A 55 3.73 -25.21 -4.03
N GLU A 56 3.40 -26.17 -4.90
CA GLU A 56 2.94 -25.93 -6.27
C GLU A 56 1.61 -25.20 -6.27
N GLN A 57 0.68 -25.63 -5.41
CA GLN A 57 -0.61 -24.95 -5.24
C GLN A 57 -0.43 -23.53 -4.70
N LEU A 58 0.50 -23.33 -3.76
CA LEU A 58 0.80 -22.03 -3.20
C LEU A 58 1.33 -21.08 -4.29
N MET A 59 2.28 -21.54 -5.10
CA MET A 59 2.84 -20.75 -6.21
C MET A 59 1.77 -20.40 -7.26
N ALA A 60 0.94 -21.37 -7.66
CA ALA A 60 -0.15 -21.11 -8.60
C ALA A 60 -1.20 -20.13 -8.02
N ALA A 61 -1.50 -20.23 -6.72
CA ALA A 61 -2.40 -19.31 -6.04
C ALA A 61 -1.82 -17.89 -5.98
N ILE A 62 -0.52 -17.77 -5.71
CA ILE A 62 0.22 -16.49 -5.72
C ILE A 62 0.08 -15.84 -7.11
N GLU A 63 0.46 -16.55 -8.18
CA GLU A 63 0.41 -16.05 -9.55
C GLU A 63 -1.02 -15.63 -9.95
N SER A 64 -2.01 -16.48 -9.70
CA SER A 64 -3.42 -16.17 -9.98
C SER A 64 -3.93 -14.97 -9.18
N SER A 65 -3.45 -14.79 -7.94
CA SER A 65 -3.87 -13.69 -7.09
C SER A 65 -3.29 -12.36 -7.54
N TYR A 66 -2.00 -12.33 -7.88
CA TYR A 66 -1.36 -11.15 -8.46
C TYR A 66 -1.99 -10.77 -9.82
N ALA A 67 -2.24 -11.75 -10.70
CA ALA A 67 -2.88 -11.52 -11.99
C ALA A 67 -4.33 -10.97 -11.89
N SER A 68 -4.95 -11.04 -10.71
CA SER A 68 -6.29 -10.50 -10.47
C SER A 68 -6.32 -8.99 -10.20
N VAL A 69 -5.17 -8.36 -9.99
CA VAL A 69 -5.05 -6.91 -9.83
C VAL A 69 -5.00 -6.28 -11.21
N THR A 70 -6.00 -5.46 -11.53
CA THR A 70 -6.15 -4.80 -12.83
C THR A 70 -5.63 -3.37 -12.78
N ASN A 71 -5.46 -2.75 -13.96
CA ASN A 71 -5.15 -1.32 -14.06
C ASN A 71 -6.22 -0.44 -13.42
N PHE A 72 -7.49 -0.86 -13.46
CA PHE A 72 -8.58 -0.13 -12.82
C PHE A 72 -8.46 -0.17 -11.30
N ASP A 73 -8.13 -1.35 -10.75
CA ASP A 73 -7.84 -1.49 -9.32
C ASP A 73 -6.69 -0.59 -8.89
N CYS A 74 -5.55 -0.62 -9.60
CA CYS A 74 -4.38 0.20 -9.29
C CYS A 74 -4.71 1.70 -9.27
N MET A 75 -5.50 2.16 -10.25
CA MET A 75 -5.96 3.55 -10.30
C MET A 75 -6.91 3.87 -9.13
N GLY A 76 -7.78 2.93 -8.76
CA GLY A 76 -8.66 3.04 -7.59
C GLY A 76 -7.88 3.19 -6.29
N TYR A 77 -6.92 2.30 -6.02
CA TYR A 77 -6.08 2.33 -4.83
C TYR A 77 -5.28 3.62 -4.72
N TYR A 78 -4.70 4.08 -5.84
CA TYR A 78 -4.00 5.36 -5.88
C TYR A 78 -4.92 6.53 -5.55
N LYS A 79 -6.10 6.60 -6.18
CA LYS A 79 -7.07 7.67 -5.93
C LYS A 79 -7.55 7.67 -4.48
N HIS A 80 -7.75 6.50 -3.89
CA HIS A 80 -8.16 6.37 -2.50
C HIS A 80 -7.05 6.82 -1.54
N ALA A 81 -5.81 6.36 -1.70
CA ALA A 81 -4.68 6.85 -0.90
C ALA A 81 -4.50 8.39 -1.03
N LYS A 82 -4.67 8.93 -2.25
CA LYS A 82 -4.59 10.37 -2.51
C LYS A 82 -5.73 11.16 -1.85
N SER A 83 -6.93 10.59 -1.72
CA SER A 83 -8.07 11.30 -1.13
C SER A 83 -7.80 11.73 0.32
N TYR A 84 -7.05 10.93 1.08
CA TYR A 84 -6.58 11.30 2.40
C TYR A 84 -5.66 12.52 2.35
N ILE A 85 -4.69 12.56 1.42
CA ILE A 85 -3.80 13.72 1.27
C ILE A 85 -4.62 14.96 0.95
N ASP A 86 -5.60 14.86 0.06
CA ASP A 86 -6.44 15.99 -0.33
C ASP A 86 -7.31 16.47 0.85
N ALA A 87 -7.88 15.54 1.63
CA ALA A 87 -8.67 15.83 2.83
C ALA A 87 -7.84 16.46 3.96
N TYR A 88 -6.57 16.07 4.10
CA TYR A 88 -5.66 16.57 5.13
C TYR A 88 -4.76 17.72 4.67
N SER A 89 -4.77 18.09 3.38
CA SER A 89 -3.97 19.19 2.82
C SER A 89 -4.17 20.53 3.58
N PRO A 90 -5.39 20.91 4.03
CA PRO A 90 -5.59 22.10 4.86
C PRO A 90 -4.96 21.98 6.27
N ILE A 91 -4.78 20.76 6.78
CA ILE A 91 -4.29 20.47 8.14
C ILE A 91 -2.77 20.28 8.18
N LEU A 92 -2.18 19.68 7.14
CA LEU A 92 -0.73 19.45 6.98
C LEU A 92 0.09 20.74 6.77
N ALA A 93 -0.56 21.87 6.49
CA ALA A 93 0.07 23.19 6.52
C ALA A 93 0.46 23.65 7.94
N SER A 94 -0.01 22.95 8.98
CA SER A 94 0.43 23.17 10.37
C SER A 94 1.47 22.11 10.78
N PRO A 95 2.66 22.51 11.25
CA PRO A 95 3.83 21.63 11.43
C PRO A 95 3.71 20.56 12.54
N ASN A 96 2.57 20.45 13.24
CA ASN A 96 2.41 19.61 14.43
C ASN A 96 1.24 18.61 14.39
N ILE A 97 0.60 18.38 13.24
CA ILE A 97 -0.55 17.46 13.17
C ILE A 97 -0.23 16.28 12.26
N ILE A 98 -0.07 15.10 12.89
CA ILE A 98 -0.07 13.81 12.18
C ILE A 98 -1.54 13.43 11.97
N PRO A 99 -2.07 13.43 10.73
CA PRO A 99 -3.43 13.01 10.50
C PRO A 99 -3.58 11.53 10.87
N GLN A 100 -4.45 11.25 11.82
CA GLN A 100 -4.94 9.90 12.08
C GLN A 100 -6.15 9.66 11.17
N PRO A 101 -6.31 8.45 10.61
CA PRO A 101 -7.42 8.17 9.71
C PRO A 101 -8.74 8.41 10.44
N VAL A 102 -9.61 9.23 9.86
CA VAL A 102 -11.02 9.25 10.28
C VAL A 102 -11.55 7.86 9.93
N GLU A 103 -12.10 7.12 10.91
CA GLU A 103 -12.68 5.80 10.65
C GLU A 103 -13.83 5.91 9.65
N HIS A 104 -13.53 5.86 8.36
CA HIS A 104 -14.46 5.38 7.37
C HIS A 104 -14.50 3.87 7.52
N ARG A 105 -15.40 3.41 8.38
CA ARG A 105 -15.75 2.01 8.58
C ARG A 105 -16.03 1.38 7.20
N PHE A 106 -15.06 0.64 6.69
CA PHE A 106 -15.30 -0.32 5.63
C PHE A 106 -16.00 -1.51 6.29
N GLU A 107 -17.33 -1.54 6.21
CA GLU A 107 -18.06 -2.79 6.35
C GLU A 107 -17.68 -3.66 5.14
N PHE A 108 -16.68 -4.52 5.34
CA PHE A 108 -16.46 -5.65 4.46
C PHE A 108 -17.68 -6.57 4.65
N SER A 109 -18.61 -6.52 3.70
CA SER A 109 -19.68 -7.51 3.61
C SER A 109 -19.04 -8.90 3.58
N LYS A 110 -19.44 -9.72 4.55
CA LYS A 110 -19.06 -11.13 4.67
C LYS A 110 -19.51 -11.93 3.45
#